data_AF-A0A535IVJ0-F1
#
_entry.id   AF-A0A535IVJ0-F1
#
_cell.length_a   1.000
_cell.length_b   1.000
_cell.length_c   1.000
_cell.angle_alpha   90.00
_cell.angle_beta   90.00
_cell.angle_gamma   90.00
#
_symmetry.space_group_name_H-M   'P 1'
#
loop_
_entity.id
_entity.type
_entity.pdbx_description
1 polymer ?
#
loop_
_entity_poly.entity_id
_entity_poly.type
_entity_poly.pdbx_seq_one_letter_code
_entity_poly.pdbx_strand_id
1 'polypeptide(L)'
;FAKSKGIPAQGRGSAADSIVAYVLGITRVDPIRHNLLFERFINEGRTAYPDVDIDFSSERREEVIQYVYARYGEEHTGMVCNLVTYRARSAVREVGYALGFPRPLVDRVAKALETYDSVMVRRDLEADGGFADFFRRPDELPPVVPTQPRGLTDGMGQLNHRRDGHHSRGGEL
;
A
#
# COMPACT_ATOMS: atom_id res chain seq x y z
N PHE A 1 19.80 10.74 -24.96
CA PHE A 1 19.19 12.06 -24.73
C PHE A 1 19.35 12.55 -23.28
N ALA A 2 18.68 11.94 -22.28
CA ALA A 2 18.72 12.44 -20.90
C ALA A 2 20.15 12.68 -20.36
N LYS A 3 21.06 11.70 -20.57
CA LYS A 3 22.48 11.83 -20.20
C LYS A 3 23.17 13.05 -20.83
N SER A 4 22.96 13.32 -22.12
CA SER A 4 23.60 14.46 -22.81
C SER A 4 23.05 15.81 -22.39
N LYS A 5 21.89 15.84 -21.72
CA LYS A 5 21.27 17.05 -21.16
C LYS A 5 21.47 17.17 -19.64
N GLY A 6 22.22 16.25 -19.03
CA GLY A 6 22.43 16.20 -17.58
C GLY A 6 21.15 15.94 -16.79
N ILE A 7 20.15 15.26 -17.38
CA ILE A 7 18.92 14.89 -16.67
C ILE A 7 19.17 13.60 -15.89
N PRO A 8 19.03 13.59 -14.56
CA PRO A 8 19.16 12.38 -13.76
C PRO A 8 18.11 11.36 -14.19
N ALA A 9 18.58 10.13 -14.47
CA ALA A 9 17.74 9.00 -14.83
C ALA A 9 18.26 7.71 -14.17
N GLN A 10 17.36 6.83 -13.78
CA GLN A 10 17.66 5.58 -13.11
C GLN A 10 16.72 4.47 -13.57
N GLY A 11 17.26 3.39 -14.10
CA GLY A 11 16.48 2.18 -14.38
C GLY A 11 16.00 1.52 -13.08
N ARG A 12 14.80 0.92 -13.13
CA ARG A 12 14.10 0.29 -12.02
C ARG A 12 13.66 -1.14 -12.34
N GLY A 13 13.17 -1.82 -11.31
CA GLY A 13 12.65 -3.18 -11.44
C GLY A 13 13.73 -4.18 -11.86
N SER A 14 13.32 -5.23 -12.56
CA SER A 14 14.22 -6.28 -13.02
C SER A 14 15.17 -5.85 -14.14
N ALA A 15 14.98 -4.67 -14.75
CA ALA A 15 15.93 -4.15 -15.73
C ALA A 15 17.33 -3.96 -15.14
N ALA A 16 17.44 -3.68 -13.82
CA ALA A 16 18.72 -3.57 -13.11
C ALA A 16 19.50 -4.90 -13.05
N ASP A 17 18.81 -6.03 -13.19
CA ASP A 17 19.41 -7.37 -13.13
C ASP A 17 20.08 -7.75 -14.47
N SER A 18 19.91 -6.94 -15.52
CA SER A 18 20.42 -7.21 -16.87
C SER A 18 21.79 -6.60 -17.13
N ILE A 19 22.79 -7.46 -17.42
CA ILE A 19 24.14 -7.02 -17.80
C ILE A 19 24.11 -6.24 -19.12
N VAL A 20 23.21 -6.59 -20.03
CA VAL A 20 23.03 -5.85 -21.30
C VAL A 20 22.52 -4.45 -21.03
N ALA A 21 21.54 -4.29 -20.12
CA ALA A 21 21.02 -2.98 -19.74
C ALA A 21 22.11 -2.11 -19.07
N TYR A 22 23.00 -2.71 -18.28
CA TYR A 22 24.14 -2.04 -17.68
C TYR A 22 25.16 -1.58 -18.75
N VAL A 23 25.57 -2.46 -19.67
CA VAL A 23 26.55 -2.15 -20.71
C VAL A 23 26.05 -1.11 -21.71
N LEU A 24 24.76 -1.14 -22.05
CA LEU A 24 24.11 -0.09 -22.86
C LEU A 24 23.90 1.22 -22.09
N GLY A 25 24.15 1.21 -20.77
CA GLY A 25 24.01 2.34 -19.88
C GLY A 25 22.55 2.74 -19.63
N ILE A 26 21.60 1.81 -19.80
CA ILE A 26 20.20 1.98 -19.41
C ILE A 26 20.12 2.00 -17.87
N THR A 27 20.85 1.10 -17.22
CA THR A 27 20.98 1.03 -15.76
C THR A 27 22.38 1.45 -15.33
N ARG A 28 22.53 1.82 -14.05
CA ARG A 28 23.82 2.24 -13.46
C ARG A 28 24.42 1.22 -12.49
N VAL A 29 23.73 0.09 -12.29
CA VAL A 29 24.09 -0.95 -11.32
C VAL A 29 24.74 -2.09 -12.09
N ASP A 30 25.93 -2.50 -11.66
CA ASP A 30 26.63 -3.67 -12.21
C ASP A 30 26.01 -4.95 -11.60
N PRO A 31 25.25 -5.75 -12.37
CA PRO A 31 24.56 -6.91 -11.83
C PRO A 31 25.52 -8.04 -11.43
N ILE A 32 26.71 -8.12 -12.02
CA ILE A 32 27.71 -9.15 -11.68
C ILE A 32 28.33 -8.81 -10.32
N ARG A 33 28.74 -7.55 -10.13
CA ARG A 33 29.29 -7.08 -8.84
C ARG A 33 28.31 -7.28 -7.68
N HIS A 34 27.02 -7.14 -7.95
CA HIS A 34 25.97 -7.25 -6.95
C HIS A 34 25.27 -8.62 -6.92
N ASN A 35 25.74 -9.59 -7.72
CA ASN A 35 25.17 -10.94 -7.83
C ASN A 35 23.65 -10.94 -8.06
N LEU A 36 23.18 -10.06 -8.96
CA LEU A 36 21.78 -9.96 -9.36
C LEU A 36 21.42 -11.05 -10.37
N LEU A 37 20.18 -11.55 -10.30
CA LEU A 37 19.71 -12.68 -11.10
C LEU A 37 19.07 -12.21 -12.40
N PHE A 38 19.73 -12.48 -13.53
CA PHE A 38 19.25 -12.11 -14.87
C PHE A 38 17.85 -12.68 -15.17
N GLU A 39 17.56 -13.88 -14.67
CA GLU A 39 16.31 -14.61 -14.91
C GLU A 39 15.07 -13.90 -14.37
N ARG A 40 15.25 -12.93 -13.46
CA ARG A 40 14.17 -12.04 -12.99
C ARG A 40 13.73 -11.06 -14.08
N PHE A 41 14.62 -10.73 -15.01
CA PHE A 41 14.33 -9.88 -16.15
C PHE A 41 13.67 -10.68 -17.28
N ILE A 42 14.36 -11.72 -17.75
CA ILE A 42 13.91 -12.61 -18.84
C ILE A 42 14.23 -14.05 -18.46
N ASN A 43 13.25 -14.96 -18.57
CA ASN A 43 13.47 -16.40 -18.45
C ASN A 43 12.53 -17.18 -19.38
N GLU A 44 12.90 -18.43 -19.67
CA GLU A 44 12.16 -19.31 -20.60
C GLU A 44 10.75 -19.65 -20.14
N GLY A 45 10.48 -19.59 -18.83
CA GLY A 45 9.16 -19.86 -18.25
C GLY A 45 8.20 -18.66 -18.28
N ARG A 46 8.67 -17.46 -18.66
CA ARG A 46 7.88 -16.22 -18.66
C ARG A 46 7.43 -15.89 -20.07
N THR A 47 6.11 -15.85 -20.27
CA THR A 47 5.48 -15.49 -21.56
C THR A 47 5.27 -13.98 -21.75
N ALA A 48 5.38 -13.20 -20.68
CA ALA A 48 5.25 -11.74 -20.73
C ALA A 48 6.55 -11.10 -21.24
N TYR A 49 6.41 -10.07 -22.08
CA TYR A 49 7.52 -9.24 -22.52
C TYR A 49 8.22 -8.59 -21.31
N PRO A 50 9.57 -8.47 -21.34
CA PRO A 50 10.29 -7.74 -20.30
C PRO A 50 9.94 -6.25 -20.37
N ASP A 51 9.81 -5.63 -19.19
CA ASP A 51 9.53 -4.19 -19.07
C ASP A 51 10.75 -3.45 -18.51
N VAL A 52 11.02 -2.27 -19.05
CA VAL A 52 12.20 -1.46 -18.72
C VAL A 52 11.73 -0.10 -18.23
N ASP A 53 11.51 -0.02 -16.92
CA ASP A 53 11.14 1.22 -16.26
C ASP A 53 12.36 2.11 -16.05
N ILE A 54 12.25 3.36 -16.51
CA ILE A 54 13.27 4.39 -16.29
C ILE A 54 12.62 5.57 -15.57
N ASP A 55 13.11 5.85 -14.36
CA ASP A 55 12.73 7.05 -13.65
C ASP A 55 13.61 8.23 -14.04
N PHE A 56 12.97 9.39 -14.15
CA PHE A 56 13.60 10.67 -14.45
C PHE A 56 13.34 11.65 -13.30
N SER A 57 14.24 12.61 -13.10
CA SER A 57 13.98 13.74 -12.17
C SER A 57 12.64 14.38 -12.47
N SER A 58 11.81 14.58 -11.45
CA SER A 58 10.45 15.13 -11.60
C SER A 58 10.46 16.51 -12.24
N GLU A 59 11.44 17.35 -11.89
CA GLU A 59 11.56 18.73 -12.40
C GLU A 59 11.89 18.79 -13.89
N ARG A 60 12.52 17.74 -14.43
CA ARG A 60 13.02 17.69 -15.81
C ARG A 60 12.43 16.54 -16.63
N ARG A 61 11.44 15.83 -16.10
CA ARG A 61 10.76 14.72 -16.78
C ARG A 61 10.07 15.20 -18.06
N GLU A 62 9.52 16.41 -18.03
CA GLU A 62 8.82 16.99 -19.18
C GLU A 62 9.73 17.12 -20.41
N GLU A 63 11.00 17.49 -20.25
CA GLU A 63 11.96 17.57 -21.38
C GLU A 63 12.13 16.21 -22.08
N VAL A 64 12.04 15.11 -21.33
CA VAL A 64 12.15 13.76 -21.87
C VAL A 64 10.87 13.37 -22.59
N ILE A 65 9.71 13.70 -22.03
CA ILE A 65 8.41 13.48 -22.69
C ILE A 65 8.40 14.20 -24.04
N GLN A 66 8.73 15.50 -24.06
CA GLN A 66 8.77 16.28 -25.28
C GLN A 66 9.77 15.74 -26.31
N TYR A 67 10.93 15.23 -25.86
CA TYR A 67 11.87 14.54 -26.74
C TYR A 67 11.27 13.28 -27.38
N VAL A 68 10.52 12.47 -26.64
CA VAL A 68 9.86 11.27 -27.17
C VAL A 68 8.83 11.68 -28.22
N TYR A 69 7.97 12.65 -27.92
CA TYR A 69 6.99 13.18 -28.87
C TYR A 69 7.64 13.73 -30.14
N ALA A 70 8.69 14.54 -30.01
CA ALA A 70 9.41 15.10 -31.16
C ALA A 70 10.13 14.01 -31.99
N ARG A 71 10.59 12.94 -31.36
CA ARG A 71 11.34 11.87 -32.04
C ARG A 71 10.45 10.87 -32.76
N TYR A 72 9.31 10.52 -32.17
CA TYR A 72 8.44 9.45 -32.67
C TYR A 72 7.14 9.96 -33.28
N GLY A 73 6.79 11.23 -33.07
CA GLY A 73 5.56 11.84 -33.57
C GLY A 73 4.36 11.61 -32.65
N GLU A 74 3.38 12.49 -32.74
CA GLU A 74 2.14 12.45 -31.94
C GLU A 74 1.28 11.22 -32.28
N GLU A 75 1.25 10.80 -33.54
CA GLU A 75 0.53 9.61 -34.01
C GLU A 75 1.05 8.28 -33.42
N HIS A 76 2.25 8.29 -32.82
CA HIS A 76 2.91 7.09 -32.29
C HIS A 76 3.28 7.22 -30.81
N THR A 77 2.92 8.32 -30.16
CA THR A 77 3.27 8.59 -28.77
C THR A 77 2.05 9.02 -27.97
N GLY A 78 1.82 8.36 -26.84
CA GLY A 78 0.70 8.68 -25.94
C GLY A 78 1.10 8.55 -24.48
N MET A 79 0.50 9.39 -23.65
CA MET A 79 0.56 9.25 -22.20
C MET A 79 -0.50 8.25 -21.74
N VAL A 80 -0.11 7.35 -20.83
CA VAL A 80 -1.06 6.45 -20.17
C VAL A 80 -1.70 7.19 -18.99
N CYS A 81 -3.03 7.12 -18.88
CA CYS A 81 -3.75 7.72 -17.76
C CYS A 81 -3.81 6.75 -16.56
N ASN A 82 -3.85 7.33 -15.37
CA ASN A 82 -4.15 6.57 -14.15
C ASN A 82 -5.64 6.69 -13.84
N LEU A 83 -6.34 5.57 -13.66
CA LEU A 83 -7.73 5.55 -13.26
C LEU A 83 -7.83 5.59 -11.72
N VAL A 84 -8.19 6.75 -11.18
CA VAL A 84 -8.40 6.92 -9.74
C VAL A 84 -9.80 6.47 -9.36
N THR A 85 -9.90 5.40 -8.55
CA THR A 85 -11.16 4.87 -8.04
C THR A 85 -11.27 5.08 -6.53
N TYR A 86 -12.50 5.04 -6.00
CA TYR A 86 -12.70 5.04 -4.55
C TYR A 86 -12.16 3.77 -3.91
N ARG A 87 -11.23 3.93 -2.97
CA ARG A 87 -10.82 2.88 -2.03
C ARG A 87 -11.85 2.75 -0.92
N ALA A 88 -11.88 1.60 -0.25
CA ALA A 88 -12.91 1.21 0.72
C ALA A 88 -13.26 2.31 1.73
N ARG A 89 -12.24 2.87 2.39
CA ARG A 89 -12.41 3.92 3.41
C ARG A 89 -12.96 5.22 2.83
N SER A 90 -12.52 5.61 1.63
CA SER A 90 -13.03 6.82 0.97
C SER A 90 -14.46 6.62 0.50
N ALA A 91 -14.79 5.44 -0.04
CA ALA A 91 -16.15 5.10 -0.44
C ALA A 91 -17.13 5.20 0.75
N VAL A 92 -16.79 4.59 1.88
CA VAL A 92 -17.62 4.65 3.10
C VAL A 92 -17.76 6.08 3.62
N ARG A 93 -16.69 6.89 3.55
CA ARG A 93 -16.75 8.31 3.93
C ARG A 93 -17.71 9.10 3.07
N GLU A 94 -17.56 9.03 1.75
CA GLU A 94 -18.39 9.79 0.82
C GLU A 94 -19.87 9.41 0.95
N VAL A 95 -20.17 8.10 1.04
CA VAL A 95 -21.56 7.64 1.25
C VAL A 95 -22.09 8.08 2.61
N GLY A 96 -21.30 7.95 3.68
CA GLY A 96 -21.71 8.36 5.02
C GLY A 96 -22.01 9.85 5.12
N TYR A 97 -21.19 10.68 4.48
CA TYR A 97 -21.41 12.13 4.42
C TYR A 97 -22.63 12.49 3.57
N ALA A 98 -22.82 11.84 2.42
CA ALA A 98 -23.98 12.06 1.56
C ALA A 98 -25.30 11.69 2.24
N LEU A 99 -25.29 10.68 3.12
CA LEU A 99 -26.44 10.28 3.93
C LEU A 99 -26.67 11.17 5.17
N GLY A 100 -25.82 12.18 5.41
CA GLY A 100 -25.99 13.13 6.50
C GLY A 100 -25.48 12.64 7.86
N PHE A 101 -24.67 11.58 7.91
CA PHE A 101 -24.11 11.11 9.17
C PHE A 101 -23.04 12.06 9.73
N PRO A 102 -22.92 12.20 11.06
CA PRO A 102 -21.89 13.03 11.68
C PRO A 102 -20.48 12.59 11.29
N ARG A 103 -19.61 13.54 10.93
CA ARG A 103 -18.24 13.24 10.49
C ARG A 103 -17.44 12.35 11.44
N PRO A 104 -17.46 12.59 12.77
CA PRO A 104 -16.72 11.73 13.70
C PRO A 104 -17.20 10.27 13.71
N LEU A 105 -18.49 10.04 13.45
CA LEU A 105 -19.03 8.69 13.36
C LEU A 105 -18.53 8.00 12.08
N VAL A 106 -18.70 8.67 10.94
CA VAL A 106 -18.28 8.14 9.63
C VAL A 106 -16.78 7.83 9.60
N ASP A 107 -15.95 8.70 10.20
CA ASP A 107 -14.51 8.46 10.28
C ASP A 107 -14.13 7.27 11.17
N ARG A 108 -14.87 7.02 12.25
CA ARG A 108 -14.68 5.81 13.07
C ARG A 108 -15.04 4.56 12.27
N VAL A 109 -16.20 4.56 11.62
CA VAL A 109 -16.67 3.44 10.79
C VAL A 109 -15.69 3.14 9.65
N ALA A 110 -15.23 4.17 8.92
CA ALA A 110 -14.26 4.00 7.84
C ALA A 110 -12.90 3.46 8.32
N LYS A 111 -12.48 3.75 9.55
CA LYS A 111 -11.23 3.23 10.12
C LYS A 111 -11.31 1.77 10.55
N ALA A 112 -12.52 1.27 10.84
CA ALA A 112 -12.74 -0.11 11.23
C ALA A 112 -12.65 -1.10 10.05
N LEU A 113 -12.66 -0.60 8.80
CA LEU A 113 -12.41 -1.42 7.61
C LEU A 113 -10.99 -1.97 7.59
N GLU A 114 -10.89 -3.29 7.40
CA GLU A 114 -9.64 -4.02 7.18
C GLU A 114 -9.30 -4.09 5.70
N THR A 115 -10.30 -4.01 4.82
CA THR A 115 -10.08 -4.06 3.38
C THR A 115 -9.74 -2.70 2.75
N TYR A 116 -8.89 -2.74 1.71
CA TYR A 116 -8.48 -1.58 0.91
C TYR A 116 -9.38 -1.31 -0.31
N ASP A 117 -9.93 -2.35 -0.93
CA ASP A 117 -10.77 -2.22 -2.11
C ASP A 117 -12.24 -2.01 -1.73
N SER A 118 -12.90 -1.04 -2.37
CA SER A 118 -14.30 -0.73 -2.10
C SER A 118 -15.24 -1.89 -2.45
N VAL A 119 -14.90 -2.71 -3.45
CA VAL A 119 -15.73 -3.86 -3.83
C VAL A 119 -15.77 -4.95 -2.76
N MET A 120 -14.82 -4.94 -1.83
CA MET A 120 -14.67 -5.93 -0.78
C MET A 120 -15.28 -5.49 0.55
N VAL A 121 -15.83 -4.27 0.66
CA VAL A 121 -16.49 -3.77 1.89
C VAL A 121 -17.59 -4.72 2.36
N ARG A 122 -18.29 -5.38 1.43
CA ARG A 122 -19.30 -6.40 1.75
C ARG A 122 -18.74 -7.54 2.60
N ARG A 123 -17.50 -7.96 2.35
CA ARG A 123 -16.84 -9.01 3.14
C ARG A 123 -16.65 -8.57 4.59
N ASP A 124 -16.18 -7.34 4.81
CA ASP A 124 -15.98 -6.79 6.15
C ASP A 124 -17.32 -6.61 6.88
N LEU A 125 -18.43 -6.39 6.15
CA LEU A 125 -19.78 -6.32 6.70
C LEU A 125 -20.35 -7.71 7.07
N GLU A 126 -20.00 -8.74 6.31
CA GLU A 126 -20.41 -10.13 6.54
C GLU A 126 -19.53 -10.83 7.61
N ALA A 127 -18.41 -10.21 8.01
CA ALA A 127 -17.53 -10.74 9.04
C ALA A 127 -18.10 -10.55 10.45
N ASP A 128 -17.75 -11.45 11.36
CA ASP A 128 -18.13 -11.32 12.77
C ASP A 128 -17.24 -10.30 13.49
N GLY A 129 -17.87 -9.31 14.13
CA GLY A 129 -17.20 -8.30 14.93
C GLY A 129 -16.70 -7.09 14.13
N GLY A 130 -16.01 -6.16 14.80
CA GLY A 130 -15.25 -5.10 14.14
C GLY A 130 -16.11 -4.12 13.34
N PHE A 131 -15.97 -4.11 12.02
CA PHE A 131 -16.72 -3.22 11.12
C PHE A 131 -18.23 -3.54 11.12
N ALA A 132 -18.60 -4.82 11.15
CA ALA A 132 -20.01 -5.23 11.14
C ALA A 132 -20.78 -4.81 12.40
N ASP A 133 -20.10 -4.72 13.55
CA ASP A 133 -20.71 -4.31 14.82
C ASP A 133 -21.31 -2.90 14.76
N PHE A 134 -20.80 -2.03 13.90
CA PHE A 134 -21.36 -0.69 13.70
C PHE A 134 -22.75 -0.69 13.06
N PHE A 135 -23.14 -1.79 12.42
CA PHE A 135 -24.39 -1.91 11.65
C PHE A 135 -25.37 -2.92 12.24
N ARG A 136 -24.99 -3.66 13.29
CA ARG A 136 -25.92 -4.50 14.05
C ARG A 136 -26.92 -3.65 14.81
N ARG A 137 -28.13 -4.19 14.97
CA ARG A 137 -29.14 -3.54 15.80
C ARG A 137 -28.76 -3.68 17.30
N PRO A 138 -29.17 -2.74 18.17
CA PRO A 138 -28.84 -2.80 19.59
C PRO A 138 -29.27 -4.09 20.30
N ASP A 139 -30.36 -4.72 19.85
CA ASP A 139 -30.90 -6.01 20.32
C ASP A 139 -30.11 -7.23 19.81
N GLU A 140 -29.29 -7.06 18.77
CA GLU A 140 -28.42 -8.09 18.20
C GLU A 140 -27.00 -8.05 18.79
N LEU A 141 -26.66 -7.01 19.56
CA LEU A 141 -25.38 -6.90 20.22
C LEU A 141 -25.36 -7.81 21.47
N PRO A 142 -24.25 -8.54 21.72
CA PRO A 142 -24.10 -9.26 22.98
C PRO A 142 -24.25 -8.29 24.16
N PRO A 143 -24.79 -8.75 25.31
CA PRO A 143 -24.97 -7.88 26.47
C PRO A 143 -23.65 -7.19 26.78
N VAL A 144 -23.68 -5.86 26.85
CA VAL A 144 -22.51 -5.06 27.22
C VAL A 144 -22.08 -5.52 28.61
N VAL A 145 -21.04 -6.36 28.66
CA VAL A 145 -20.41 -6.70 29.93
C VAL A 145 -19.80 -5.40 30.42
N PRO A 146 -20.23 -4.84 31.57
CA PRO A 146 -19.63 -3.64 32.10
C PRO A 146 -18.15 -3.92 32.26
N THR A 147 -17.31 -3.23 31.48
CA THR A 147 -15.89 -3.22 31.76
C THR A 147 -15.77 -2.65 33.16
N GLN A 148 -15.32 -3.47 34.11
CA GLN A 148 -15.08 -3.02 35.47
C GLN A 148 -14.26 -1.74 35.37
N PRO A 149 -14.65 -0.65 36.07
CA PRO A 149 -13.86 0.55 36.08
C PRO A 149 -12.46 0.12 36.53
N ARG A 150 -11.46 0.29 35.65
CA ARG A 150 -10.06 0.14 36.02
C ARG A 150 -9.73 1.31 36.94
N GLY A 151 -10.22 1.23 38.17
CA GLY A 151 -9.79 2.07 39.27
C GLY A 151 -8.30 1.85 39.49
N LEU A 152 -7.60 2.92 39.83
CA LEU A 152 -6.19 2.85 40.22
C LEU A 152 -6.00 1.93 41.42
N THR A 153 -7.04 1.72 42.22
CA THR A 153 -7.05 0.84 43.38
C THR A 153 -8.17 -0.19 43.30
N ASP A 154 -7.96 -1.35 43.91
CA ASP A 154 -9.01 -2.33 44.16
C ASP A 154 -9.93 -1.91 45.33
N GLY A 155 -10.98 -2.70 45.59
CA GLY A 155 -11.93 -2.47 46.69
C GLY A 155 -11.32 -2.55 48.11
N MET A 156 -10.02 -2.83 48.24
CA MET A 156 -9.26 -2.77 49.49
C MET A 156 -8.23 -1.61 49.50
N GLY A 157 -8.22 -0.74 48.49
CA GLY A 157 -7.33 0.41 48.41
C GLY A 157 -5.91 0.12 47.92
N GLN A 158 -5.65 -1.09 47.40
CA GLN A 158 -4.33 -1.47 46.85
C GLN A 158 -4.22 -1.04 45.39
N LEU A 159 -3.07 -0.49 44.97
CA LEU A 159 -2.86 -0.07 43.59
C LEU A 159 -2.84 -1.25 42.61
N ASN A 160 -3.60 -1.15 41.52
CA ASN A 160 -3.60 -2.13 40.43
C ASN A 160 -2.28 -2.01 39.64
N HIS A 161 -1.29 -2.83 39.97
CA HIS A 161 -0.06 -2.92 39.20
C HIS A 161 -0.33 -3.50 37.80
N ARG A 162 0.09 -2.75 36.76
CA ARG A 162 0.11 -3.24 35.39
C ARG A 162 0.96 -4.51 35.34
N ARG A 163 0.37 -5.64 34.93
CA ARG A 163 1.14 -6.82 34.54
C ARG A 163 1.84 -6.51 33.22
N ASP A 164 3.02 -5.92 33.31
CA ASP A 164 3.98 -5.94 32.21
C ASP A 164 4.54 -7.38 32.12
N GLY A 165 4.44 -7.96 30.93
CA GLY A 165 4.88 -9.31 30.66
C GLY A 165 6.39 -9.45 30.88
N HIS A 166 6.80 -10.55 31.52
CA HIS A 166 8.18 -11.01 31.45
C HIS A 166 8.22 -12.49 31.09
N HIS A 167 8.88 -12.78 29.98
CA HIS A 167 9.49 -14.07 29.64
C HIS A 167 10.22 -14.67 30.84
N SER A 168 10.03 -15.96 31.11
CA SER A 168 11.00 -16.79 31.82
C SER A 168 10.84 -18.27 31.41
N ARG A 169 12.00 -18.86 31.13
CA ARG A 169 12.25 -20.25 30.72
C ARG A 169 12.01 -21.25 31.87
N GLY A 170 11.86 -22.52 31.50
CA GLY A 170 11.94 -23.73 32.34
C GLY A 170 10.79 -24.68 31.95
N GLY A 171 10.99 -25.89 31.44
CA GLY A 171 12.06 -26.85 31.64
C GLY A 171 11.47 -28.02 32.40
N GLU A 172 11.00 -29.07 31.72
CA GLU A 172 10.68 -30.37 32.33
C GLU A 172 11.10 -31.50 31.37
N LEU A 173 11.97 -32.33 31.94
CA LEU A 173 12.32 -33.75 31.74
C LEU A 173 11.80 -34.50 30.49
#